data_AF-A0A1G2E0Q9-F1
#
_entry.id   AF-A0A1G2E0Q9-F1
#
_cell.length_a   1.000
_cell.length_b   1.000
_cell.length_c   1.000
_cell.angle_alpha   90.00
_cell.angle_beta   90.00
_cell.angle_gamma   90.00
#
_symmetry.space_group_name_H-M   'P 1'
#
loop_
_entity.id
_entity.type
_entity.pdbx_description
1 polymer ?
#
loop_
_entity_poly.entity_id
_entity_poly.type
_entity_poly.pdbx_seq_one_letter_code
_entity_poly.pdbx_strand_id
1 'polypeptide(L)'
;MKKSILRQPFSFRNKIFFNLLLFLGFSAIIGLSGLYIFLVNSEVKEKYGLREYEKKLSEISKENEKLEVSFLRVDSLDNAIVLLDGLGLEKAENVSYIKVVDSQVVVK
;
A
#
# COMPACT_ATOMS: atom_id res chain seq x y z
N MET A 1 -54.42 14.04 68.37
CA MET A 1 -54.29 14.00 66.88
C MET A 1 -53.04 14.80 66.51
N LYS A 2 -51.89 14.14 66.31
CA LYS A 2 -50.61 14.82 66.00
C LYS A 2 -50.03 14.18 64.74
N LYS A 3 -50.28 14.78 63.58
CA LYS A 3 -49.63 14.39 62.33
C LYS A 3 -48.29 15.12 62.27
N SER A 4 -47.21 14.42 62.62
CA SER A 4 -45.84 14.85 62.35
C SER A 4 -45.61 14.77 60.84
N ILE A 5 -45.58 15.94 60.21
CA ILE A 5 -45.23 16.10 58.80
C ILE A 5 -43.73 15.83 58.68
N LEU A 6 -43.39 14.64 58.17
CA LEU A 6 -42.03 14.27 57.77
C LEU A 6 -41.60 15.15 56.59
N ARG A 7 -40.88 16.23 56.87
CA ARG A 7 -40.10 16.97 55.86
C ARG A 7 -38.93 16.08 55.44
N GLN A 8 -39.03 15.46 54.27
CA GLN A 8 -37.85 14.81 53.67
C GLN A 8 -36.78 15.87 53.35
N PRO A 9 -35.48 15.58 53.58
CA PRO A 9 -34.44 16.58 53.46
C PRO A 9 -34.18 16.88 51.98
N PHE A 10 -34.45 18.14 51.60
CA PHE A 10 -34.16 18.74 50.30
C PHE A 10 -32.71 18.47 49.79
N SER A 11 -31.77 18.19 50.70
CA SER A 11 -30.39 17.84 50.40
C SER A 11 -30.21 16.47 49.71
N PHE A 12 -31.11 15.51 49.94
CA PHE A 12 -30.95 14.14 49.42
C PHE A 12 -31.18 14.09 47.90
N ARG A 13 -32.13 14.87 47.40
CA ARG A 13 -32.45 14.98 45.97
C ARG A 13 -31.27 15.54 45.19
N ASN A 14 -30.66 16.63 45.66
CA ASN A 14 -29.53 17.26 44.98
C ASN A 14 -28.27 16.36 44.95
N LYS A 15 -28.04 15.56 45.99
CA LYS A 15 -26.92 14.60 46.03
C LYS A 15 -27.08 13.48 45.01
N ILE A 16 -28.30 12.98 44.81
CA ILE A 16 -28.61 11.96 43.78
C ILE A 16 -28.38 12.52 42.37
N PHE A 17 -28.87 13.74 42.10
CA PHE A 17 -28.67 14.40 40.81
C PHE A 17 -27.18 14.61 40.49
N PHE A 18 -26.38 15.02 41.46
CA PHE A 18 -24.94 15.24 41.26
C PHE A 18 -24.19 13.94 40.96
N ASN A 19 -24.51 12.86 41.68
CA ASN A 19 -23.93 11.54 41.41
C ASN A 19 -24.32 11.03 40.03
N LEU A 20 -25.59 11.22 39.61
CA LEU A 20 -26.06 10.82 38.28
C LEU A 20 -25.31 11.57 37.17
N LEU A 21 -25.09 12.88 37.35
CA LEU A 21 -24.34 13.72 36.42
C LEU A 21 -22.89 13.21 36.27
N LEU A 22 -22.23 12.87 37.38
CA LEU A 22 -20.88 12.33 37.37
C LEU A 22 -20.81 10.97 36.65
N PHE A 23 -21.74 10.07 36.94
CA PHE A 23 -21.81 8.78 36.24
C PHE A 23 -22.02 8.94 34.74
N LEU A 24 -22.90 9.86 34.33
CA LEU A 24 -23.14 10.16 32.92
C LEU A 24 -21.88 10.72 32.25
N GLY A 25 -21.17 11.63 32.94
CA GLY A 25 -19.91 12.19 32.46
C GLY A 25 -18.83 11.13 32.28
N PHE A 26 -18.64 10.25 33.27
CA PHE A 26 -17.70 9.13 33.17
C PHE A 26 -18.07 8.17 32.05
N SER A 27 -19.35 7.83 31.91
CA SER A 27 -19.83 6.98 30.81
C SER A 27 -19.59 7.63 29.46
N ALA A 28 -19.78 8.94 29.34
CA ALA A 28 -19.54 9.69 28.11
C ALA A 28 -18.05 9.70 27.75
N ILE A 29 -17.15 9.91 28.73
CA ILE A 29 -15.70 9.86 28.52
C ILE A 29 -15.28 8.48 28.00
N ILE A 30 -15.74 7.40 28.63
CA ILE A 30 -15.41 6.03 28.21
C ILE A 30 -15.94 5.76 26.80
N GLY A 31 -17.18 6.17 26.52
CA GLY A 31 -17.78 6.03 25.19
C GLY A 31 -17.01 6.80 24.11
N LEU A 32 -16.65 8.05 24.38
CA LEU A 32 -15.86 8.90 23.48
C LEU A 32 -14.47 8.32 23.24
N SER A 33 -13.81 7.78 24.27
CA SER A 33 -12.51 7.10 24.11
C SER A 33 -12.62 5.88 23.20
N GLY A 34 -13.67 5.05 23.37
CA GLY A 34 -13.90 3.90 22.51
C GLY A 34 -14.15 4.29 21.05
N LEU A 35 -15.01 5.30 20.82
CA LEU A 35 -15.27 5.84 19.49
C LEU A 35 -14.03 6.45 18.85
N TYR A 36 -13.19 7.14 19.62
CA TYR A 36 -11.93 7.71 19.14
C TYR A 36 -10.99 6.61 18.63
N ILE A 37 -10.81 5.53 19.40
CA ILE A 37 -9.99 4.38 18.99
C ILE A 37 -10.54 3.76 17.72
N PHE A 38 -11.87 3.59 17.62
CA PHE A 38 -12.50 3.05 16.41
C PHE A 38 -12.28 3.95 15.19
N LEU A 39 -12.46 5.26 15.35
CA LEU A 39 -12.30 6.25 14.27
C LEU A 39 -10.87 6.28 13.75
N VAL A 40 -9.89 6.36 14.67
CA VAL A 40 -8.47 6.35 14.32
C VAL A 40 -8.10 5.04 13.62
N ASN A 41 -8.55 3.89 14.14
CA ASN A 41 -8.26 2.60 13.51
C ASN A 41 -8.86 2.49 12.11
N SER A 42 -10.06 3.04 11.88
CA SER A 42 -10.69 3.07 10.56
C SER A 42 -9.89 3.95 9.59
N GLU A 43 -9.52 5.16 10.00
CA GLU A 43 -8.75 6.09 9.18
C GLU A 43 -7.35 5.54 8.84
N VAL A 44 -6.70 4.91 9.82
CA VAL A 44 -5.41 4.24 9.62
C VAL A 44 -5.56 3.09 8.63
N LYS A 45 -6.57 2.23 8.78
CA LYS A 45 -6.80 1.11 7.85
C LYS A 45 -7.03 1.60 6.42
N GLU A 46 -7.79 2.67 6.24
CA GLU A 46 -8.04 3.26 4.94
C GLU A 46 -6.75 3.83 4.32
N LYS A 47 -5.96 4.61 5.08
CA LYS A 47 -4.68 5.16 4.61
C LYS A 47 -3.63 4.09 4.30
N TYR A 48 -3.52 3.06 5.13
CA TYR A 48 -2.60 1.95 4.88
C TYR A 48 -3.04 1.11 3.68
N GLY A 49 -4.34 0.88 3.53
CA GLY A 49 -4.90 0.24 2.33
C GLY A 49 -4.57 1.05 1.08
N LEU A 50 -4.79 2.36 1.09
CA LEU A 50 -4.48 3.25 -0.04
C LEU A 50 -2.99 3.16 -0.44
N ARG A 51 -2.09 3.21 0.55
CA ARG A 51 -0.65 3.12 0.32
C ARG A 51 -0.23 1.77 -0.27
N GLU A 52 -0.88 0.68 0.11
CA GLU A 52 -0.64 -0.63 -0.49
C GLU A 52 -1.10 -0.68 -1.95
N TYR A 53 -2.27 -0.08 -2.25
CA TYR A 53 -2.74 0.05 -3.63
C TYR A 53 -1.84 0.93 -4.49
N GLU A 54 -1.37 2.07 -3.97
CA GLU A 54 -0.40 2.94 -4.66
C GLU A 54 0.90 2.19 -4.98
N LYS A 55 1.38 1.38 -4.02
CA LYS A 55 2.58 0.57 -4.23
C LYS A 55 2.36 -0.48 -5.32
N LYS A 56 1.24 -1.21 -5.29
CA LYS A 56 0.91 -2.18 -6.34
C LYS A 56 0.75 -1.52 -7.70
N LEU A 57 0.14 -0.34 -7.76
CA LEU A 57 -0.03 0.42 -8.99
C LEU A 57 1.33 0.84 -9.58
N SER A 58 2.25 1.29 -8.73
CA SER A 58 3.64 1.61 -9.09
C SER A 58 4.39 0.39 -9.62
N GLU A 59 4.26 -0.77 -8.97
CA GLU A 59 4.88 -2.02 -9.39
C GLU A 59 4.35 -2.48 -10.75
N ILE A 60 3.04 -2.50 -10.94
CA ILE A 60 2.39 -2.87 -12.22
C ILE A 60 2.78 -1.89 -13.33
N SER A 61 2.85 -0.58 -13.05
CA SER A 61 3.27 0.41 -14.04
C SER A 61 4.69 0.18 -14.52
N LYS A 62 5.62 -0.15 -13.61
CA LYS A 62 7.00 -0.47 -13.96
C LYS A 62 7.11 -1.77 -14.75
N GLU A 63 6.29 -2.76 -14.41
CA GLU A 63 6.26 -4.02 -15.15
C GLU A 63 5.72 -3.83 -16.58
N ASN A 64 4.67 -3.02 -16.75
CA ASN A 64 4.17 -2.65 -18.07
C ASN A 64 5.20 -1.90 -18.92
N GLU A 65 5.89 -0.92 -18.35
CA GLU A 65 6.96 -0.18 -19.06
C GLU A 65 8.07 -1.14 -19.52
N LYS A 66 8.48 -2.06 -18.64
CA LYS A 66 9.47 -3.08 -18.99
C LYS A 66 8.98 -4.00 -20.11
N LEU A 67 7.70 -4.36 -20.08
CA LEU A 67 7.08 -5.20 -21.09
C LEU A 67 7.01 -4.48 -22.44
N GLU A 68 6.63 -3.20 -22.45
CA GLU A 68 6.59 -2.35 -23.64
C GLU A 68 7.97 -2.20 -24.28
N VAL A 69 9.01 -1.93 -23.49
CA VAL A 69 10.39 -1.89 -23.98
C VAL A 69 10.82 -3.24 -24.55
N SER A 70 10.46 -4.35 -23.90
CA SER A 70 10.78 -5.68 -24.41
C SER A 70 10.07 -6.00 -25.72
N PHE A 71 8.81 -5.57 -25.86
CA PHE A 71 8.01 -5.73 -27.06
C PHE A 71 8.59 -4.93 -28.22
N LEU A 72 8.89 -3.65 -28.01
CA LEU A 72 9.55 -2.80 -29.00
C LEU A 72 10.89 -3.38 -29.46
N ARG A 73 11.66 -3.99 -28.55
CA ARG A 73 12.94 -4.63 -28.89
C ARG A 73 12.75 -5.85 -29.79
N VAL A 74 11.74 -6.67 -29.53
CA VAL A 74 11.40 -7.84 -30.37
C VAL A 74 10.92 -7.35 -31.73
N ASP A 75 9.99 -6.39 -31.76
CA ASP A 75 9.45 -5.81 -32.99
C ASP A 75 10.56 -5.17 -33.85
N SER A 76 11.50 -4.45 -33.22
CA SER A 76 12.66 -3.88 -33.90
C SER A 76 13.57 -4.96 -34.52
N LEU A 77 13.71 -6.10 -33.85
CA LEU A 77 14.53 -7.22 -34.33
C LEU A 77 13.85 -7.93 -35.51
N ASP A 78 12.55 -8.15 -35.41
CA ASP A 78 11.74 -8.74 -36.49
C ASP A 78 11.76 -7.85 -37.73
N ASN A 79 11.62 -6.53 -37.54
CA ASN A 79 11.69 -5.57 -38.65
C ASN A 79 13.09 -5.51 -39.28
N ALA A 80 14.16 -5.66 -38.48
CA ALA A 80 15.52 -5.78 -39.00
C ALA A 80 15.70 -7.07 -39.83
N ILE A 81 15.11 -8.19 -39.42
CA ILE A 81 15.13 -9.45 -40.18
C ILE A 81 14.44 -9.28 -41.53
N VAL A 82 13.27 -8.62 -41.56
CA VAL A 82 12.53 -8.34 -42.81
C VAL A 82 13.34 -7.46 -43.76
N LEU A 83 14.02 -6.43 -43.24
CA LEU A 83 14.88 -5.57 -44.06
C LEU A 83 16.09 -6.31 -44.63
N LEU A 84 16.70 -7.22 -43.84
CA LEU A 84 17.82 -8.06 -44.30
C LEU A 84 17.40 -9.05 -45.39
N ASP A 85 16.20 -9.63 -45.29
CA ASP A 85 15.62 -10.53 -46.28
C ASP A 85 15.35 -9.80 -47.62
N GLY A 86 14.85 -8.56 -47.55
CA GLY A 86 14.66 -7.70 -48.71
C GLY A 86 15.95 -7.22 -49.39
N LEU A 87 17.09 -7.28 -48.69
CA LEU A 87 18.42 -6.97 -49.23
C LEU A 87 19.12 -8.20 -49.83
N GLY A 88 18.47 -9.37 -49.85
CA GLY A 88 19.03 -10.62 -50.37
C GLY A 88 20.14 -11.20 -49.50
N LEU A 89 20.18 -10.87 -48.20
CA LEU A 89 21.18 -11.35 -47.26
C LEU A 89 20.66 -12.63 -46.57
N GLU A 90 21.40 -13.73 -46.69
CA GLU A 90 21.05 -14.99 -46.04
C GLU A 90 21.45 -15.03 -44.55
N LYS A 91 20.60 -15.65 -43.75
CA LYS A 91 20.82 -15.84 -42.31
C LYS A 91 21.99 -16.82 -42.08
N ALA A 92 23.03 -16.38 -41.38
CA ALA A 92 24.17 -17.23 -41.07
C ALA A 92 23.77 -18.38 -40.12
N GLU A 93 23.72 -19.62 -40.61
CA GLU A 93 23.38 -20.82 -39.81
C GLU A 93 24.47 -21.21 -38.81
N ASN A 94 25.73 -20.90 -39.08
CA ASN A 94 26.87 -21.28 -38.24
C ASN A 94 27.84 -20.12 -38.05
N VAL A 95 27.75 -19.46 -36.90
CA VAL A 95 28.71 -18.43 -36.48
C VAL A 95 29.80 -19.11 -35.65
N SER A 96 30.95 -19.39 -36.29
CA SER A 96 32.12 -19.95 -35.60
C SER A 96 33.00 -18.81 -35.09
N TYR A 97 33.04 -18.62 -33.77
CA TYR A 97 33.89 -17.60 -33.14
C TYR A 97 35.31 -18.14 -32.97
N ILE A 98 36.27 -17.54 -33.67
CA ILE A 98 37.69 -17.82 -33.44
C ILE A 98 38.09 -17.11 -32.13
N LYS A 99 38.26 -17.88 -31.06
CA LYS A 99 38.90 -17.39 -29.83
C LYS A 99 40.39 -17.23 -30.12
N VAL A 100 40.86 -15.99 -30.23
CA VAL A 100 42.29 -15.68 -30.18
C VAL A 100 42.75 -15.94 -28.75
N VAL A 101 43.54 -16.99 -28.56
CA VAL A 101 44.18 -17.29 -27.26
C VAL A 101 45.29 -16.28 -27.08
N ASP A 102 45.07 -15.33 -26.18
CA ASP A 102 46.07 -14.34 -25.82
C ASP A 102 47.35 -15.02 -25.31
N SER A 103 48.48 -14.59 -25.87
CA SER A 103 49.86 -14.88 -25.46
C SER A 103 50.41 -16.30 -25.68
N GLN A 104 51.03 -16.51 -26.84
CA GLN A 104 52.30 -17.23 -26.87
C GLN A 104 53.35 -16.32 -27.51
N VAL A 105 54.18 -15.70 -26.67
CA VAL A 105 55.41 -15.05 -27.10
C VAL A 105 56.47 -16.13 -27.21
N VAL A 106 56.86 -16.48 -28.43
CA VAL A 106 57.99 -17.38 -28.69
C VAL A 106 59.28 -16.58 -28.51
N VAL A 107 60.06 -16.91 -27.47
CA VAL A 107 61.41 -16.39 -27.29
C VAL A 107 62.37 -17.31 -28.06
N LYS A 108 63.18 -16.71 -28.94
CA LYS A 108 64.24 -17.38 -29.71
C LYS A 108 65.55 -17.37 -28.95
#